data_AF-A0A7K4JWR1-F1
#
_entry.id   AF-A0A7K4JWR1-F1
#
_cell.length_a   1.000
_cell.length_b   1.000
_cell.length_c   1.000
_cell.angle_alpha   90.00
_cell.angle_beta   90.00
_cell.angle_gamma   90.00
#
_symmetry.space_group_name_H-M   'P 1'
#
loop_
_entity.id
_entity.type
_entity.pdbx_description
1 polymer ?
#
loop_
_entity_poly.entity_id
_entity_poly.type
_entity_poly.pdbx_seq_one_letter_code
_entity_poly.pdbx_strand_id
1 'polypeptide(L)'
;ASLLAPADVSQGKGLFATRSIRKGDTIFVERPVVASQFLWNALYNYKACDHCLRALETAQENAQRLLGRSSQVLPHPEQCSIRKDLHQPCPQCQVTYCSAECRQAAWEQYHQVLCLGPARDDPAHPLNKLQEAWRNMHYPPETSSIMLMARMVATVKQAKDKDRWIKVFSQFCNKTANEEEEIVHKLLGDKFKGQLELLRVLFAEALYDEHLSRWFTPEGFQSLFALVGTNGQGIGTSSLSQWVHACDALELPAAQREQLDAFIDQLYKDIEK
;
A
#
# COMPACT_ATOMS: atom_id res chain seq x y z
N ALA A 1 -11.14 18.43 -13.39
CA ALA A 1 -9.81 19.05 -13.51
C ALA A 1 -9.20 18.61 -14.83
N SER A 2 -8.39 19.45 -15.46
CA SER A 2 -7.61 19.06 -16.63
C SER A 2 -6.13 19.08 -16.27
N LEU A 3 -5.39 18.08 -16.75
CA LEU A 3 -3.93 18.13 -16.80
C LEU A 3 -3.55 19.20 -17.82
N LEU A 4 -2.92 20.28 -17.36
CA LEU A 4 -2.34 21.29 -18.24
C LEU A 4 -0.86 21.44 -17.86
N ALA A 5 -0.02 21.80 -18.82
CA ALA A 5 1.29 22.32 -18.50
C ALA A 5 1.10 23.70 -17.83
N PRO A 6 1.73 23.99 -16.67
CA PRO A 6 1.76 25.32 -16.09
C PRO A 6 2.40 26.32 -17.05
N ALA A 7 2.09 27.60 -16.86
CA ALA A 7 2.67 28.70 -17.61
C ALA A 7 4.18 28.91 -17.31
N ASP A 8 4.71 28.30 -16.25
CA ASP A 8 6.13 28.37 -15.86
C ASP A 8 6.79 26.99 -15.99
N VAL A 9 7.88 26.94 -16.77
CA VAL A 9 8.66 25.74 -17.13
C VAL A 9 9.29 25.08 -15.90
N SER A 10 9.45 25.79 -14.79
CA SER A 10 10.13 25.31 -13.58
C SER A 10 9.34 24.26 -12.78
N GLN A 11 8.00 24.21 -12.89
CA GLN A 11 7.14 23.44 -11.99
C GLN A 11 6.66 22.07 -12.53
N GLY A 12 6.99 21.70 -13.77
CA GLY A 12 6.60 20.39 -14.34
C GLY A 12 5.12 20.33 -14.75
N LYS A 13 4.42 19.19 -14.62
CA LYS A 13 2.98 19.05 -14.97
C LYS A 13 2.09 19.46 -13.78
N GLY A 14 0.91 20.04 -14.05
CA GLY A 14 -0.05 20.46 -13.01
C GLY A 14 -1.50 20.08 -13.28
N LEU A 15 -2.33 20.11 -12.23
CA LEU A 15 -3.78 19.96 -12.31
C LEU A 15 -4.48 21.30 -12.14
N PHE A 16 -5.36 21.63 -13.09
CA PHE A 16 -6.08 22.90 -13.10
C PHE A 16 -7.59 22.69 -13.09
N ALA A 17 -8.29 23.54 -12.33
CA ALA A 17 -9.75 23.52 -12.27
C ALA A 17 -10.34 24.07 -13.58
N THR A 18 -11.26 23.32 -14.19
CA THR A 18 -12.01 23.74 -15.39
C THR A 18 -13.41 24.25 -15.08
N ARG A 19 -13.78 24.25 -13.80
CA ARG A 19 -15.05 24.71 -13.26
C ARG A 19 -14.85 25.22 -11.84
N SER A 20 -15.80 25.99 -11.32
CA SER A 20 -15.85 26.32 -9.89
C SER A 20 -16.01 25.05 -9.04
N ILE A 21 -15.30 25.00 -7.92
CA ILE A 21 -15.29 23.89 -6.95
C ILE A 21 -15.69 24.48 -5.60
N ARG A 22 -16.66 23.86 -4.93
CA ARG A 22 -17.12 24.27 -3.58
C ARG A 22 -16.50 23.38 -2.50
N LYS A 23 -16.48 23.88 -1.26
CA LYS A 23 -16.05 23.08 -0.10
C LYS A 23 -16.94 21.83 0.01
N GLY A 24 -16.31 20.67 0.08
CA GLY A 24 -16.98 19.36 0.12
C GLY A 24 -17.14 18.69 -1.24
N ASP A 25 -16.86 19.39 -2.34
CA ASP A 25 -16.94 18.78 -3.67
C ASP A 25 -15.81 17.74 -3.88
N THR A 26 -16.17 16.57 -4.38
CA THR A 26 -15.20 15.63 -4.94
C THR A 26 -14.70 16.14 -6.30
N ILE A 27 -13.40 16.39 -6.43
CA ILE A 27 -12.79 16.87 -7.69
C ILE A 27 -12.66 15.72 -8.70
N PHE A 28 -12.07 14.60 -8.27
CA PHE A 28 -12.00 13.34 -9.00
C PHE A 28 -11.72 12.19 -8.02
N VAL A 29 -11.91 10.96 -8.49
CA VAL A 29 -11.58 9.72 -7.77
C VAL A 29 -10.70 8.89 -8.69
N GLU A 30 -9.63 8.32 -8.15
CA GLU A 30 -8.71 7.47 -8.89
C GLU A 30 -8.40 6.20 -8.08
N ARG A 31 -8.08 5.12 -8.79
CA ARG A 31 -7.56 3.89 -8.18
C ARG A 31 -6.04 3.91 -8.27
N PRO A 32 -5.30 3.50 -7.22
CA PRO A 32 -3.86 3.38 -7.30
C PRO A 32 -3.44 2.50 -8.48
N VAL A 33 -2.43 2.95 -9.23
CA VAL A 33 -1.87 2.17 -10.34
C VAL A 33 -1.33 0.83 -9.84
N VAL A 34 -0.62 0.88 -8.72
CA VAL A 34 -0.23 -0.25 -7.87
C VAL A 34 -0.32 0.21 -6.42
N ALA A 35 -0.59 -0.73 -5.51
CA ALA A 35 -0.56 -0.51 -4.06
C ALA A 35 0.09 -1.73 -3.42
N SER A 36 0.71 -1.62 -2.24
CA SER A 36 1.24 -2.76 -1.50
C SER A 36 1.17 -2.48 -0.01
N GLN A 37 0.85 -3.50 0.77
CA GLN A 37 1.00 -3.41 2.22
C GLN A 37 2.49 -3.34 2.58
N PHE A 38 2.81 -2.57 3.61
CA PHE A 38 4.12 -2.55 4.26
C PHE A 38 4.46 -3.93 4.83
N LEU A 39 5.72 -4.35 4.68
CA LEU A 39 6.16 -5.70 5.02
C LEU A 39 6.18 -5.94 6.53
N TRP A 40 6.51 -4.93 7.32
CA TRP A 40 6.40 -4.96 8.77
C TRP A 40 4.94 -4.98 9.21
N ASN A 41 4.03 -4.27 8.54
CA ASN A 41 2.60 -4.36 8.87
C ASN A 41 2.06 -5.77 8.64
N ALA A 42 2.44 -6.41 7.54
CA ALA A 42 2.09 -7.81 7.29
C ALA A 42 2.69 -8.73 8.37
N LEU A 43 3.95 -8.52 8.77
CA LEU A 43 4.62 -9.28 9.83
C LEU A 43 3.96 -9.10 11.21
N TYR A 44 3.50 -7.88 11.53
CA TYR A 44 2.75 -7.55 12.74
C TYR A 44 1.24 -7.89 12.64
N ASN A 45 0.86 -8.75 11.68
CA ASN A 45 -0.49 -9.29 11.52
C ASN A 45 -1.59 -8.24 11.26
N TYR A 46 -1.25 -7.09 10.69
CA TYR A 46 -2.27 -6.21 10.11
C TYR A 46 -2.85 -6.93 8.90
N LYS A 47 -4.16 -7.17 8.90
CA LYS A 47 -4.83 -7.90 7.81
C LYS A 47 -5.43 -6.90 6.83
N ALA A 48 -4.87 -6.81 5.64
CA ALA A 48 -5.34 -5.95 4.57
C ALA A 48 -5.56 -6.74 3.27
N CYS A 49 -6.50 -6.29 2.45
CA CYS A 49 -6.73 -6.82 1.12
C CYS A 49 -5.46 -6.62 0.29
N ASP A 50 -4.94 -7.70 -0.29
CA ASP A 50 -3.71 -7.65 -1.08
C ASP A 50 -3.87 -6.84 -2.39
N HIS A 51 -5.07 -6.40 -2.74
CA HIS A 51 -5.30 -5.50 -3.88
C HIS A 51 -5.56 -4.05 -3.47
N CYS A 52 -6.63 -3.81 -2.71
CA CYS A 52 -7.11 -2.46 -2.42
C CYS A 52 -6.69 -1.93 -1.03
N LEU A 53 -5.93 -2.71 -0.27
CA LEU A 53 -5.48 -2.43 1.10
C LEU A 53 -6.59 -2.23 2.15
N ARG A 54 -7.87 -2.40 1.80
CA ARG A 54 -8.97 -2.38 2.78
C ARG A 54 -8.70 -3.38 3.91
N ALA A 55 -8.97 -2.96 5.15
CA ALA A 55 -8.89 -3.84 6.32
C ALA A 55 -9.73 -5.12 6.12
N LEU A 56 -9.19 -6.25 6.56
CA LEU A 56 -9.85 -7.58 6.53
C LEU A 56 -10.20 -8.10 7.94
N GLU A 57 -9.80 -7.38 8.97
CA GLU A 57 -10.21 -7.62 10.34
C GLU A 57 -11.45 -6.79 10.65
N THR A 58 -12.43 -7.35 11.38
CA THR A 58 -13.57 -6.56 11.87
C THR A 58 -13.11 -5.44 12.80
N ALA A 59 -13.95 -4.45 13.06
CA ALA A 59 -13.64 -3.41 14.06
C ALA A 59 -13.31 -4.02 15.43
N GLN A 60 -14.04 -5.08 15.79
CA GLN A 60 -13.82 -5.86 17.02
C GLN A 60 -12.44 -6.53 17.06
N GLU A 61 -12.06 -7.23 15.99
CA GLU A 61 -10.75 -7.87 15.87
C GLU A 61 -9.63 -6.82 15.89
N ASN A 62 -9.84 -5.68 15.22
CA ASN A 62 -8.89 -4.57 15.20
C ASN A 62 -8.68 -3.99 16.60
N ALA A 63 -9.75 -3.73 17.35
CA ALA A 63 -9.67 -3.24 18.73
C ALA A 63 -8.95 -4.23 19.66
N GLN A 64 -9.31 -5.52 19.60
CA GLN A 64 -8.69 -6.56 20.43
C GLN A 64 -7.19 -6.69 20.15
N ARG A 65 -6.80 -6.63 18.88
CA ARG A 65 -5.39 -6.67 18.47
C ARG A 65 -4.62 -5.45 18.97
N LEU A 66 -5.16 -4.25 18.79
CA LEU A 66 -4.51 -3.00 19.21
C LEU A 66 -4.37 -2.92 20.74
N LEU A 67 -5.34 -3.43 21.49
CA LEU A 67 -5.29 -3.46 22.96
C LEU A 67 -4.47 -4.63 23.53
N GLY A 68 -4.17 -5.65 22.72
CA GLY A 68 -3.63 -6.92 23.21
C GLY A 68 -4.57 -7.67 24.16
N ARG A 69 -5.89 -7.42 24.08
CA ARG A 69 -6.92 -7.97 25.00
C ARG A 69 -8.08 -8.60 24.23
N SER A 70 -8.21 -9.93 24.32
CA SER A 70 -9.29 -10.67 23.64
C SER A 70 -10.68 -10.50 24.27
N SER A 71 -10.77 -10.01 25.51
CA SER A 71 -12.03 -9.82 26.22
C SER A 71 -12.76 -8.51 25.88
N GLN A 72 -12.12 -7.59 25.15
CA GLN A 72 -12.77 -6.35 24.75
C GLN A 72 -13.96 -6.65 23.84
N VAL A 73 -15.10 -6.01 24.08
CA VAL A 73 -16.28 -6.05 23.22
C VAL A 73 -16.63 -4.62 22.82
N LEU A 74 -16.83 -4.39 21.52
CA LEU A 74 -17.32 -3.13 21.00
C LEU A 74 -18.86 -3.10 21.06
N PRO A 75 -19.48 -2.00 21.50
CA PRO A 75 -20.91 -1.81 21.32
C PRO A 75 -21.23 -1.68 19.82
N HIS A 76 -22.50 -1.84 19.46
CA HIS A 76 -22.96 -1.66 18.08
C HIS A 76 -22.14 -2.43 17.02
N PRO A 77 -21.96 -3.76 17.14
CA PRO A 77 -21.19 -4.55 16.18
C PRO A 77 -21.75 -4.47 14.75
N GLU A 78 -23.03 -4.15 14.59
CA GLU A 78 -23.70 -3.92 13.31
C GLU A 78 -23.14 -2.72 12.53
N GLN A 79 -22.42 -1.80 13.19
CA GLN A 79 -21.77 -0.66 12.52
C GLN A 79 -20.44 -1.06 11.85
N CYS A 80 -19.96 -2.30 12.05
CA CYS A 80 -18.79 -2.80 11.37
C CYS A 80 -19.10 -3.15 9.91
N SER A 81 -18.48 -2.44 8.96
CA SER A 81 -18.67 -2.62 7.52
C SER A 81 -17.97 -3.85 6.91
N ILE A 82 -17.16 -4.56 7.69
CA ILE A 82 -16.34 -5.68 7.22
C ILE A 82 -17.17 -6.94 6.97
N ARG A 83 -17.11 -7.44 5.74
CA ARG A 83 -17.85 -8.61 5.25
C ARG A 83 -16.94 -9.81 5.05
N LYS A 84 -16.64 -10.51 6.15
CA LYS A 84 -15.71 -11.66 6.14
C LYS A 84 -16.19 -12.81 5.26
N ASP A 85 -17.49 -12.94 5.09
CA ASP A 85 -18.13 -13.91 4.19
C ASP A 85 -17.76 -13.69 2.71
N LEU A 86 -17.38 -12.47 2.33
CA LEU A 86 -16.95 -12.15 0.97
C LEU A 86 -15.43 -12.32 0.76
N HIS A 87 -14.66 -12.54 1.82
CA HIS A 87 -13.21 -12.63 1.69
C HIS A 87 -12.80 -13.85 0.87
N GLN A 88 -11.88 -13.65 -0.06
CA GLN A 88 -11.42 -14.67 -0.99
C GLN A 88 -9.90 -14.86 -0.83
N PRO A 89 -9.42 -16.00 -0.35
CA PRO A 89 -8.00 -16.31 -0.41
C PRO A 89 -7.58 -16.70 -1.84
N CYS A 90 -6.32 -16.45 -2.18
CA CYS A 90 -5.67 -17.11 -3.30
C CYS A 90 -5.55 -18.61 -2.97
N PRO A 91 -6.02 -19.52 -3.86
CA PRO A 91 -5.98 -20.96 -3.59
C PRO A 91 -4.55 -21.52 -3.50
N GLN A 92 -3.56 -20.82 -4.05
CA GLN A 92 -2.17 -21.27 -4.10
C GLN A 92 -1.36 -20.74 -2.92
N CYS A 93 -1.32 -19.41 -2.73
CA CYS A 93 -0.48 -18.78 -1.73
C CYS A 93 -1.25 -18.32 -0.48
N GLN A 94 -2.58 -18.45 -0.42
CA GLN A 94 -3.41 -18.07 0.73
C GLN A 94 -3.37 -16.57 1.11
N VAL A 95 -2.88 -15.68 0.24
CA VAL A 95 -3.07 -14.23 0.45
C VAL A 95 -4.56 -13.88 0.29
N THR A 96 -5.08 -12.97 1.10
CA THR A 96 -6.53 -12.72 1.18
C THR A 96 -6.93 -11.42 0.51
N TYR A 97 -8.06 -11.47 -0.20
CA TYR A 97 -8.71 -10.34 -0.84
C TYR A 97 -10.07 -10.08 -0.20
N CYS A 98 -10.51 -8.81 -0.17
CA CYS A 98 -11.81 -8.47 0.42
C CYS A 98 -13.01 -8.93 -0.41
N SER A 99 -12.79 -9.30 -1.68
CA SER A 99 -13.84 -9.78 -2.58
C SER A 99 -13.27 -10.58 -3.76
N ALA A 100 -14.14 -11.27 -4.51
CA ALA A 100 -13.77 -11.99 -5.72
C ALA A 100 -13.23 -11.07 -6.81
N GLU A 101 -13.78 -9.85 -6.93
CA GLU A 101 -13.34 -8.83 -7.89
C GLU A 101 -11.91 -8.37 -7.57
N CYS A 102 -11.59 -8.14 -6.29
CA CYS A 102 -10.22 -7.78 -5.89
C CYS A 102 -9.23 -8.90 -6.16
N ARG A 103 -9.61 -10.16 -5.91
CA ARG A 103 -8.77 -11.32 -6.24
C ARG A 103 -8.52 -11.42 -7.74
N GLN A 104 -9.57 -11.29 -8.54
CA GLN A 104 -9.49 -11.39 -10.00
C GLN A 104 -8.65 -10.24 -10.58
N ALA A 105 -8.89 -9.00 -10.14
CA ALA A 105 -8.13 -7.84 -10.59
C ALA A 105 -6.63 -7.97 -10.25
N ALA A 106 -6.30 -8.44 -9.04
CA ALA A 106 -4.92 -8.73 -8.67
C ALA A 106 -4.31 -9.84 -9.54
N TRP A 107 -5.05 -10.94 -9.75
CA TRP A 107 -4.63 -12.07 -10.57
C TRP A 107 -4.29 -11.64 -12.00
N GLU A 108 -5.17 -10.87 -12.63
CA GLU A 108 -4.99 -10.38 -14.00
C GLU A 108 -3.85 -9.36 -14.11
N GLN A 109 -3.66 -8.53 -13.08
CA GLN A 109 -2.69 -7.44 -13.14
C GLN A 109 -1.27 -7.84 -12.75
N TYR A 110 -1.05 -8.44 -11.57
CA TYR A 110 0.33 -8.65 -11.06
C TYR A 110 0.52 -9.91 -10.20
N HIS A 111 -0.54 -10.56 -9.73
CA HIS A 111 -0.41 -11.61 -8.73
C HIS A 111 0.07 -12.94 -9.31
N GLN A 112 -0.16 -13.27 -10.59
CA GLN A 112 0.38 -14.51 -11.17
C GLN A 112 1.91 -14.56 -11.09
N VAL A 113 2.58 -13.44 -11.35
CA VAL A 113 4.05 -13.32 -11.28
C VAL A 113 4.55 -13.29 -9.83
N LEU A 114 3.76 -12.73 -8.91
CA LEU A 114 4.15 -12.58 -7.49
C LEU A 114 3.61 -13.69 -6.57
N CYS A 115 2.82 -14.63 -7.10
CA CYS A 115 2.24 -15.72 -6.32
C CYS A 115 3.35 -16.69 -5.91
N LEU A 116 3.63 -16.75 -4.61
CA LEU A 116 4.62 -17.69 -4.06
C LEU A 116 4.12 -19.13 -4.03
N GLY A 117 2.81 -19.35 -4.22
CA GLY A 117 2.20 -20.68 -4.11
C GLY A 117 2.65 -21.43 -2.84
N PRO A 118 3.07 -22.71 -2.98
CA PRO A 118 3.63 -23.50 -1.87
C PRO A 118 4.95 -22.96 -1.29
N ALA A 119 5.70 -22.14 -2.03
CA ALA A 119 6.95 -21.54 -1.58
C ALA A 119 6.74 -20.29 -0.70
N ARG A 120 5.50 -20.01 -0.26
CA ARG A 120 5.19 -18.87 0.59
C ARG A 120 6.11 -18.76 1.81
N ASP A 121 6.32 -19.89 2.49
CA ASP A 121 7.11 -19.95 3.71
C ASP A 121 8.56 -20.42 3.45
N ASP A 122 8.99 -20.49 2.18
CA ASP A 122 10.36 -20.86 1.81
C ASP A 122 11.30 -19.65 1.86
N PRO A 123 12.22 -19.56 2.83
CA PRO A 123 13.16 -18.44 2.93
C PRO A 123 14.16 -18.39 1.77
N ALA A 124 14.38 -19.51 1.05
CA ALA A 124 15.26 -19.56 -0.11
C ALA A 124 14.64 -18.97 -1.38
N HIS A 125 13.31 -18.75 -1.40
CA HIS A 125 12.63 -18.18 -2.55
C HIS A 125 13.11 -16.73 -2.82
N PRO A 126 13.47 -16.36 -4.06
CA PRO A 126 14.04 -15.04 -4.37
C PRO A 126 13.22 -13.85 -3.88
N LEU A 127 11.89 -13.89 -4.05
CA LEU A 127 10.99 -12.85 -3.51
C LEU A 127 10.98 -12.79 -1.97
N ASN A 128 11.19 -13.90 -1.28
CA ASN A 128 11.24 -13.92 0.19
C ASN A 128 12.56 -13.33 0.69
N LYS A 129 13.69 -13.65 0.03
CA LYS A 129 14.98 -13.00 0.29
C LYS A 129 14.92 -11.48 0.10
N LEU A 130 14.29 -11.02 -0.99
CA LEU A 130 14.11 -9.59 -1.26
C LEU A 130 13.30 -8.90 -0.15
N GLN A 131 12.19 -9.50 0.26
CA GLN A 131 11.34 -8.96 1.33
C GLN A 131 12.05 -8.94 2.69
N GLU A 132 12.85 -9.97 2.99
CA GLU A 132 13.64 -10.03 4.21
C GLU A 132 14.76 -8.97 4.21
N ALA A 133 15.51 -8.86 3.12
CA ALA A 133 16.52 -7.82 2.96
C ALA A 133 15.93 -6.42 3.13
N TRP A 134 14.76 -6.16 2.54
CA TRP A 134 14.05 -4.89 2.73
C TRP A 134 13.72 -4.62 4.19
N ARG A 135 13.11 -5.58 4.91
CA ARG A 135 12.76 -5.40 6.33
C ARG A 135 14.00 -5.12 7.19
N ASN A 136 15.10 -5.81 6.93
CA ASN A 136 16.36 -5.62 7.67
C ASN A 136 17.02 -4.26 7.40
N MET A 137 16.79 -3.69 6.22
CA MET A 137 17.35 -2.41 5.83
C MET A 137 16.45 -1.21 6.18
N HIS A 138 15.13 -1.40 6.09
CA HIS A 138 14.13 -0.39 6.40
C HIS A 138 13.32 -0.80 7.62
N TYR A 139 13.92 -0.59 8.79
CA TYR A 139 13.26 -0.85 10.07
C TYR A 139 12.12 0.15 10.32
N PRO A 140 11.04 -0.22 11.06
CA PRO A 140 9.90 0.66 11.24
C PRO A 140 10.24 2.04 11.84
N PRO A 141 9.47 3.09 11.49
CA PRO A 141 8.29 3.06 10.62
C PRO A 141 8.64 2.98 9.12
N GLU A 142 7.99 2.07 8.38
CA GLU A 142 8.13 2.02 6.92
C GLU A 142 7.53 3.27 6.28
N THR A 143 8.34 3.93 5.45
CA THR A 143 7.93 5.09 4.64
C THR A 143 7.73 4.75 3.17
N SER A 144 8.07 3.53 2.74
CA SER A 144 7.95 3.02 1.38
C SER A 144 7.95 1.49 1.38
N SER A 145 7.81 0.86 0.21
CA SER A 145 7.85 -0.60 0.06
C SER A 145 8.53 -1.02 -1.24
N ILE A 146 9.52 -1.91 -1.15
CA ILE A 146 10.13 -2.59 -2.31
C ILE A 146 9.08 -3.33 -3.16
N MET A 147 7.98 -3.76 -2.51
CA MET A 147 6.92 -4.51 -3.18
C MET A 147 6.07 -3.65 -4.11
N LEU A 148 6.12 -2.31 -4.01
CA LEU A 148 5.55 -1.44 -5.04
C LEU A 148 6.30 -1.61 -6.37
N MET A 149 7.64 -1.58 -6.35
CA MET A 149 8.46 -1.83 -7.53
C MET A 149 8.25 -3.26 -8.05
N ALA A 150 8.14 -4.24 -7.15
CA ALA A 150 7.84 -5.61 -7.54
C ALA A 150 6.50 -5.72 -8.30
N ARG A 151 5.46 -5.02 -7.82
CA ARG A 151 4.16 -4.94 -8.50
C ARG A 151 4.20 -4.18 -9.81
N MET A 152 5.02 -3.13 -9.93
CA MET A 152 5.24 -2.45 -11.21
C MET A 152 5.81 -3.41 -12.26
N VAL A 153 6.87 -4.14 -11.90
CA VAL A 153 7.48 -5.15 -12.77
C VAL A 153 6.48 -6.25 -13.13
N ALA A 154 5.83 -6.84 -12.13
CA ALA A 154 4.83 -7.89 -12.35
C ALA A 154 3.67 -7.43 -13.24
N THR A 155 3.23 -6.18 -13.09
CA THR A 155 2.20 -5.57 -13.94
C THR A 155 2.61 -5.54 -15.41
N VAL A 156 3.84 -5.11 -15.70
CA VAL A 156 4.36 -5.13 -17.09
C VAL A 156 4.57 -6.56 -17.58
N LYS A 157 5.11 -7.47 -16.74
CA LYS A 157 5.37 -8.86 -17.12
C LYS A 157 4.10 -9.60 -17.54
N GLN A 158 2.99 -9.38 -16.84
CA GLN A 158 1.69 -10.02 -17.13
C GLN A 158 0.91 -9.34 -18.25
N ALA A 159 1.20 -8.07 -18.54
CA ALA A 159 0.42 -7.32 -19.51
C ALA A 159 0.56 -7.89 -20.92
N LYS A 160 -0.58 -7.94 -21.64
CA LYS A 160 -0.59 -8.18 -23.09
C LYS A 160 0.11 -7.06 -23.86
N ASP A 161 -0.11 -5.82 -23.42
CA ASP A 161 0.51 -4.61 -23.95
C ASP A 161 1.47 -4.05 -22.91
N LYS A 162 2.74 -4.51 -22.97
CA LYS A 162 3.80 -4.12 -22.04
C LYS A 162 4.17 -2.65 -22.19
N ASP A 163 4.25 -2.17 -23.42
CA ASP A 163 4.65 -0.80 -23.75
C ASP A 163 3.67 0.24 -23.18
N ARG A 164 2.37 -0.06 -23.18
CA ARG A 164 1.37 0.77 -22.51
C ARG A 164 1.70 0.97 -21.04
N TRP A 165 2.02 -0.08 -20.29
CA TRP A 165 2.31 0.04 -18.86
C TRP A 165 3.65 0.73 -18.61
N ILE A 166 4.67 0.43 -19.42
CA ILE A 166 5.94 1.17 -19.37
C ILE A 166 5.70 2.67 -19.60
N LYS A 167 4.84 3.02 -20.56
CA LYS A 167 4.46 4.41 -20.84
C LYS A 167 3.68 5.06 -19.69
N VAL A 168 2.82 4.31 -19.00
CA VAL A 168 2.12 4.79 -17.79
C VAL A 168 3.14 5.11 -16.70
N PHE A 169 4.05 4.18 -16.41
CA PHE A 169 5.07 4.40 -15.37
C PHE A 169 6.05 5.52 -15.73
N SER A 170 6.37 5.71 -17.01
CA SER A 170 7.25 6.81 -17.46
C SER A 170 6.60 8.20 -17.39
N GLN A 171 5.29 8.32 -17.11
CA GLN A 171 4.67 9.62 -16.86
C GLN A 171 4.97 10.19 -15.47
N PHE A 172 5.38 9.35 -14.52
CA PHE A 172 5.69 9.75 -13.15
C PHE A 172 7.06 10.43 -13.07
N CYS A 173 7.19 11.32 -12.09
CA CYS A 173 8.44 12.06 -11.86
C CYS A 173 9.53 11.12 -11.34
N ASN A 174 10.71 11.12 -11.96
CA ASN A 174 11.87 10.32 -11.57
C ASN A 174 13.16 11.18 -11.58
N LYS A 175 13.08 12.42 -11.07
CA LYS A 175 14.04 13.51 -11.35
C LYS A 175 15.48 13.27 -10.85
N THR A 176 16.39 13.85 -11.66
CA THR A 176 17.85 14.08 -11.60
C THR A 176 18.68 13.44 -10.47
N ALA A 177 19.84 12.87 -10.84
CA ALA A 177 20.78 12.15 -9.97
C ALA A 177 20.94 12.71 -8.54
N ASN A 178 21.08 14.03 -8.35
CA ASN A 178 21.22 14.63 -7.02
C ASN A 178 19.94 14.50 -6.16
N GLU A 179 18.76 14.68 -6.76
CA GLU A 179 17.48 14.48 -6.08
C GLU A 179 17.22 12.98 -5.84
N GLU A 180 17.63 12.10 -6.76
CA GLU A 180 17.55 10.64 -6.57
C GLU A 180 18.37 10.21 -5.34
N GLU A 181 19.60 10.72 -5.20
CA GLU A 181 20.46 10.45 -4.03
C GLU A 181 19.81 10.93 -2.72
N GLU A 182 19.24 12.14 -2.69
CA GLU A 182 18.52 12.64 -1.51
C GLU A 182 17.28 11.80 -1.17
N ILE A 183 16.51 11.37 -2.17
CA ILE A 183 15.32 10.52 -1.96
C ILE A 183 15.75 9.16 -1.40
N VAL A 184 16.81 8.57 -1.95
CA VAL A 184 17.34 7.31 -1.42
C VAL A 184 17.85 7.50 0.02
N HIS A 185 18.48 8.63 0.36
CA HIS A 185 18.88 8.96 1.76
C HIS A 185 17.66 8.99 2.67
N LYS A 186 16.58 9.65 2.24
CA LYS A 186 15.32 9.73 3.01
C LYS A 186 14.64 8.35 3.16
N LEU A 187 14.77 7.48 2.16
CA LEU A 187 14.12 6.17 2.16
C LEU A 187 14.93 5.08 2.88
N LEU A 188 16.27 5.10 2.84
CA LEU A 188 17.12 4.02 3.37
C LEU A 188 18.07 4.49 4.49
N GLY A 189 18.17 5.79 4.76
CA GLY A 189 19.05 6.38 5.79
C GLY A 189 20.50 6.56 5.35
N ASP A 190 21.34 7.10 6.24
CA ASP A 190 22.68 7.65 5.92
C ASP A 190 23.77 6.64 5.52
N LYS A 191 23.47 5.34 5.51
CA LYS A 191 24.45 4.25 5.23
C LYS A 191 24.25 3.59 3.86
N PHE A 192 23.75 4.30 2.86
CA PHE A 192 23.36 3.67 1.60
C PHE A 192 24.44 3.72 0.51
N LYS A 193 24.68 2.56 -0.09
CA LYS A 193 25.19 2.28 -1.46
C LYS A 193 25.30 0.76 -1.61
N GLY A 194 26.00 0.11 -0.68
CA GLY A 194 26.06 -1.37 -0.63
C GLY A 194 24.70 -2.02 -0.34
N GLN A 195 23.89 -1.36 0.49
CA GLN A 195 22.50 -1.71 0.76
C GLN A 195 21.62 -1.66 -0.51
N LEU A 196 21.69 -0.57 -1.27
CA LEU A 196 20.92 -0.42 -2.49
C LEU A 196 21.32 -1.45 -3.56
N GLU A 197 22.62 -1.70 -3.69
CA GLU A 197 23.14 -2.70 -4.62
C GLU A 197 22.71 -4.13 -4.25
N LEU A 198 22.70 -4.48 -2.96
CA LEU A 198 22.15 -5.75 -2.48
C LEU A 198 20.67 -5.90 -2.88
N LEU A 199 19.85 -4.87 -2.65
CA LEU A 199 18.45 -4.90 -3.05
C LEU A 199 18.30 -5.04 -4.56
N ARG A 200 19.13 -4.36 -5.36
CA ARG A 200 19.09 -4.46 -6.83
C ARG A 200 19.37 -5.88 -7.31
N VAL A 201 20.40 -6.53 -6.74
CA VAL A 201 20.77 -7.91 -7.08
C VAL A 201 19.63 -8.88 -6.72
N LEU A 202 19.07 -8.78 -5.52
CA LEU A 202 17.94 -9.61 -5.10
C LEU A 202 16.68 -9.34 -5.93
N PHE A 203 16.45 -8.08 -6.30
CA PHE A 203 15.34 -7.67 -7.16
C PHE A 203 15.47 -8.26 -8.56
N ALA A 204 16.69 -8.26 -9.13
CA ALA A 204 16.98 -8.90 -10.41
C ALA A 204 16.82 -10.42 -10.33
N GLU A 205 17.36 -11.07 -9.30
CA GLU A 205 17.18 -12.52 -9.06
C GLU A 205 15.70 -12.91 -9.04
N ALA A 206 14.86 -12.09 -8.40
CA ALA A 206 13.46 -12.37 -8.24
C ALA A 206 12.59 -12.05 -9.48
N LEU A 207 12.92 -11.00 -10.23
CA LEU A 207 11.95 -10.36 -11.12
C LEU A 207 12.46 -9.99 -12.51
N TYR A 208 13.72 -10.27 -12.85
CA TYR A 208 14.31 -9.83 -14.12
C TYR A 208 13.40 -10.10 -15.33
N ASP A 209 13.34 -9.12 -16.23
CA ASP A 209 12.67 -9.23 -17.51
C ASP A 209 13.46 -8.43 -18.55
N GLU A 210 13.76 -9.04 -19.70
CA GLU A 210 14.54 -8.38 -20.75
C GLU A 210 13.87 -7.09 -21.27
N HIS A 211 12.52 -7.05 -21.31
CA HIS A 211 11.75 -5.87 -21.73
C HIS A 211 11.91 -4.71 -20.75
N LEU A 212 12.30 -5.00 -19.50
CA LEU A 212 12.53 -4.05 -18.44
C LEU A 212 14.01 -3.96 -18.05
N SER A 213 14.93 -4.47 -18.87
CA SER A 213 16.37 -4.55 -18.57
C SER A 213 16.95 -3.27 -17.98
N ARG A 214 16.51 -2.09 -18.46
CA ARG A 214 16.91 -0.78 -17.92
C ARG A 214 16.61 -0.61 -16.43
N TRP A 215 15.48 -1.10 -15.94
CA TRP A 215 15.08 -1.01 -14.53
C TRP A 215 15.98 -1.82 -13.58
N PHE A 216 16.75 -2.75 -14.13
CA PHE A 216 17.66 -3.61 -13.37
C PHE A 216 19.12 -3.14 -13.43
N THR A 217 19.44 -2.05 -14.15
CA THR A 217 20.77 -1.40 -14.05
C THR A 217 20.87 -0.60 -12.75
N PRO A 218 22.08 -0.27 -12.27
CA PRO A 218 22.24 0.58 -11.08
C PRO A 218 21.44 1.88 -11.17
N GLU A 219 21.53 2.57 -12.31
CA GLU A 219 20.88 3.85 -12.57
C GLU A 219 19.36 3.69 -12.67
N GLY A 220 18.88 2.69 -13.43
CA GLY A 220 17.44 2.50 -13.58
C GLY A 220 16.75 2.04 -12.29
N PHE A 221 17.46 1.29 -11.43
CA PHE A 221 16.95 0.92 -10.12
C PHE A 221 16.89 2.12 -9.17
N GLN A 222 17.90 3.01 -9.20
CA GLN A 222 17.86 4.30 -8.50
C GLN A 222 16.67 5.16 -8.95
N SER A 223 16.43 5.25 -10.27
CA SER A 223 15.28 5.98 -10.79
C SER A 223 13.93 5.36 -10.40
N LEU A 224 13.84 4.02 -10.22
CA LEU A 224 12.63 3.39 -9.67
C LEU A 224 12.40 3.79 -8.21
N PHE A 225 13.45 3.84 -7.40
CA PHE A 225 13.38 4.35 -6.03
C PHE A 225 12.94 5.80 -5.99
N ALA A 226 13.54 6.66 -6.83
CA ALA A 226 13.16 8.06 -6.94
C ALA A 226 11.70 8.21 -7.36
N LEU A 227 11.23 7.38 -8.31
CA LEU A 227 9.83 7.36 -8.74
C LEU A 227 8.90 7.01 -7.57
N VAL A 228 9.15 5.91 -6.85
CA VAL A 228 8.30 5.53 -5.72
C VAL A 228 8.38 6.55 -4.59
N GLY A 229 9.57 7.08 -4.28
CA GLY A 229 9.76 8.08 -3.23
C GLY A 229 9.13 9.44 -3.54
N THR A 230 9.08 9.83 -4.82
CA THR A 230 8.51 11.13 -5.23
C THR A 230 7.00 11.10 -5.40
N ASN A 231 6.45 9.97 -5.85
CA ASN A 231 5.05 9.87 -6.26
C ASN A 231 4.21 8.95 -5.36
N GLY A 232 4.84 8.23 -4.44
CA GLY A 232 4.17 7.31 -3.52
C GLY A 232 3.29 8.06 -2.51
N GLN A 233 2.17 7.43 -2.15
CA GLN A 233 1.24 7.95 -1.15
C GLN A 233 0.90 6.85 -0.14
N GLY A 234 1.02 7.17 1.15
CA GLY A 234 0.60 6.27 2.22
C GLY A 234 -0.92 6.13 2.26
N ILE A 235 -1.40 4.90 2.45
CA ILE A 235 -2.82 4.58 2.60
C ILE A 235 -3.05 4.08 4.04
N GLY A 236 -3.82 4.86 4.81
CA GLY A 236 -4.27 4.47 6.15
C GLY A 236 -5.65 3.81 6.08
N THR A 237 -5.76 2.57 6.56
CA THR A 237 -7.06 1.88 6.68
C THR A 237 -7.21 1.31 8.09
N SER A 238 -8.36 1.57 8.72
CA SER A 238 -8.74 0.94 9.99
C SER A 238 -10.23 0.63 9.95
N SER A 239 -10.59 -0.60 10.31
CA SER A 239 -11.98 -0.99 10.51
C SER A 239 -12.56 -0.41 11.80
N LEU A 240 -11.72 -0.21 12.83
CA LEU A 240 -12.12 0.47 14.06
C LEU A 240 -12.50 1.93 13.81
N SER A 241 -11.66 2.70 13.10
CA SER A 241 -11.98 4.09 12.75
C SER A 241 -13.24 4.21 11.87
N GLN A 242 -13.45 3.29 10.93
CA GLN A 242 -14.69 3.25 10.15
C GLN A 242 -15.92 2.97 11.03
N TRP A 243 -15.79 2.07 12.01
CA TRP A 243 -16.85 1.79 12.97
C TRP A 243 -17.17 3.01 13.85
N VAL A 244 -16.16 3.77 14.30
CA VAL A 244 -16.38 5.03 15.05
C VAL A 244 -17.18 6.02 14.21
N HIS A 245 -16.79 6.25 12.96
CA HIS A 245 -17.53 7.15 12.06
C HIS A 245 -18.96 6.67 11.76
N ALA A 246 -19.19 5.36 11.72
CA ALA A 246 -20.54 4.81 11.57
C ALA A 246 -21.37 5.01 12.86
N CYS A 247 -20.76 4.89 14.04
CA CYS A 247 -21.38 5.20 15.33
C CYS A 247 -21.76 6.69 15.47
N ASP A 248 -20.99 7.61 14.87
CA ASP A 248 -21.32 9.05 14.83
C ASP A 248 -22.66 9.32 14.15
N ALA A 249 -23.04 8.49 13.16
CA ALA A 249 -24.28 8.62 12.41
C ALA A 249 -25.52 8.03 13.12
N LEU A 250 -25.35 7.38 14.28
CA LEU A 250 -26.48 6.81 15.03
C LEU A 250 -27.37 7.89 15.66
N GLU A 251 -28.68 7.75 15.52
CA GLU A 251 -29.65 8.54 16.29
C GLU A 251 -29.88 7.89 17.66
N LEU A 252 -29.20 8.40 18.70
CA LEU A 252 -29.25 7.86 20.06
C LEU A 252 -29.81 8.90 21.05
N PRO A 253 -30.54 8.47 22.09
CA PRO A 253 -30.86 9.33 23.24
C PRO A 253 -29.58 9.92 23.87
N ALA A 254 -29.66 11.15 24.38
CA ALA A 254 -28.50 11.90 24.89
C ALA A 254 -27.62 11.10 25.88
N ALA A 255 -28.23 10.39 26.83
CA ALA A 255 -27.49 9.58 27.80
C ALA A 255 -26.74 8.39 27.18
N GLN A 256 -27.31 7.76 26.14
CA GLN A 256 -26.66 6.65 25.43
C GLN A 256 -25.53 7.16 24.53
N ARG A 257 -25.72 8.33 23.91
CA ARG A 257 -24.68 9.02 23.13
C ARG A 257 -23.47 9.33 24.01
N GLU A 258 -23.68 9.96 25.16
CA GLU A 258 -22.60 10.29 26.10
C GLU A 258 -21.84 9.03 26.59
N GLN A 259 -22.57 7.94 26.87
CA GLN A 259 -21.95 6.66 27.25
C GLN A 259 -21.10 6.06 26.12
N LEU A 260 -21.57 6.11 24.87
CA LEU A 260 -20.85 5.59 23.71
C LEU A 260 -19.59 6.42 23.43
N ASP A 261 -19.70 7.74 23.47
CA ASP A 261 -18.57 8.64 23.22
C ASP A 261 -17.49 8.45 24.31
N ALA A 262 -17.89 8.35 25.59
CA ALA A 262 -16.97 8.06 26.69
C ALA A 262 -16.27 6.69 26.55
N PHE A 263 -16.98 5.68 26.05
CA PHE A 263 -16.40 4.38 25.74
C PHE A 263 -15.35 4.47 24.62
N ILE A 264 -15.66 5.18 23.53
CA ILE A 264 -14.75 5.36 22.39
C ILE A 264 -13.49 6.14 22.81
N ASP A 265 -13.65 7.21 23.59
CA ASP A 265 -12.53 7.97 24.12
C ASP A 265 -11.63 7.11 25.01
N GLN A 266 -12.22 6.30 25.88
CA GLN A 266 -11.46 5.40 26.73
C GLN A 266 -10.74 4.31 25.92
N LEU A 267 -11.39 3.80 24.88
CA LEU A 267 -10.82 2.82 23.96
C LEU A 267 -9.55 3.35 23.28
N TYR A 268 -9.58 4.56 22.73
CA TYR A 268 -8.39 5.17 22.09
C TYR A 268 -7.29 5.47 23.10
N LYS A 269 -7.63 5.99 24.30
CA LYS A 269 -6.66 6.19 25.38
C LYS A 269 -5.96 4.90 25.80
N ASP A 270 -6.65 3.76 25.72
CA ASP A 270 -6.05 2.47 26.05
C ASP A 270 -5.23 1.86 24.91
N ILE A 271 -5.48 2.25 23.65
CA ILE A 271 -4.67 1.87 22.49
C ILE A 271 -3.34 2.65 22.45
N GLU A 272 -3.32 3.89 22.93
CA GLU A 272 -2.13 4.75 22.94
C GLU A 272 -1.14 4.45 24.08
N LYS A 273 -1.48 3.55 25.01
CA LYS A 273 -0.62 3.14 26.14
C LYS A 273 0.34 2.02 25.77
#